data_AF-A0AAV6BT36-F1
#
_entry.id   AF-A0AAV6BT36-F1
#
_cell.length_a   1.000
_cell.length_b   1.000
_cell.length_c   1.000
_cell.angle_alpha   90.00
_cell.angle_beta   90.00
_cell.angle_gamma   90.00
#
_symmetry.space_group_name_H-M   'P 1'
#
loop_
_entity.id
_entity.type
_entity.pdbx_description
1 polymer ?
#
loop_
_entity_poly.entity_id
_entity_poly.type
_entity_poly.pdbx_seq_one_letter_code
_entity_poly.pdbx_strand_id
1 'polypeptide(L)'
;MRYGFVIDHRRCIGCHACTVACKEENQVPLGAFRTWVKYVEKGAFPHTRRYFSVLRCNHCDNAPCVAICPTVALYRRPDGIVDFDGARCIGCKSCMQGCPYDALYIDPNTNTAAKCHYCAHRLEVGLEPACVIVCPERAIIAGDLDAPASPIARLVAREQVEMRKPEQGTRPKVFYVGADSSALTPSLQAPAPAYLWGQRSEGEVDLVRMAAAVQALEPAGDGALSRPVYDAPHAPRPWGWKVSAYLWTKSISAGALMMAALDRVMQLARGDALFDTAAAMVALIFLALTMGLLVWDLKRPDRFHFVLLKPQWRSWLVRGAFILLAYGVVAVLWLLLPAAHHRLLVVPALVLAAGAAGYSAFLFGQAEGRDFWQSPLLLPHLIVAALIGGAASLVLVGTLTGASDTAVLSMAGFLAVALILHGGLLFAELGVTHANTDVARAARLITRGAYRTRFWGVSVVVGVLLAFVAIVLVPGGMVIGALLALAGLWVYEDVWVRAGQSVPLS
;
A
#
# COMPACT_ATOMS: atom_id res chain seq x y z
N MET A 1 -6.39 -16.69 27.69
CA MET A 1 -7.47 -16.83 26.70
C MET A 1 -6.97 -16.25 25.40
N ARG A 2 -6.93 -17.08 24.37
CA ARG A 2 -6.50 -16.71 23.03
C ARG A 2 -7.45 -17.32 22.03
N TYR A 3 -8.46 -16.54 21.63
CA TYR A 3 -9.46 -16.99 20.68
C TYR A 3 -8.89 -17.19 19.28
N GLY A 4 -9.33 -18.26 18.61
CA GLY A 4 -8.99 -18.61 17.23
C GLY A 4 -10.08 -19.43 16.55
N PHE A 5 -9.92 -19.75 15.27
CA PHE A 5 -10.83 -20.67 14.56
C PHE A 5 -10.08 -21.90 14.04
N VAL A 6 -10.77 -23.05 14.02
CA VAL A 6 -10.44 -24.17 13.13
C VAL A 6 -11.55 -24.29 12.10
N ILE A 7 -11.18 -24.40 10.83
CA ILE A 7 -12.09 -24.63 9.72
C ILE A 7 -11.80 -26.00 9.12
N ASP A 8 -12.65 -26.98 9.40
CA ASP A 8 -12.57 -28.33 8.86
C ASP A 8 -13.24 -28.41 7.49
N HIS A 9 -12.43 -28.30 6.43
CA HIS A 9 -12.89 -28.27 5.04
C HIS A 9 -13.37 -29.64 4.57
N ARG A 10 -12.99 -30.73 5.25
CA ARG A 10 -13.50 -32.08 4.98
C ARG A 10 -15.01 -32.18 5.23
N ARG A 11 -15.54 -31.32 6.10
CA ARG A 11 -16.96 -31.26 6.49
C ARG A 11 -17.71 -30.12 5.80
N CYS A 12 -17.03 -29.19 5.15
CA CYS A 12 -17.67 -28.04 4.53
C CYS A 12 -18.43 -28.46 3.26
N ILE A 13 -19.75 -28.29 3.26
CA ILE A 13 -20.62 -28.56 2.09
C ILE A 13 -20.88 -27.32 1.21
N GLY A 14 -20.27 -26.17 1.53
CA GLY A 14 -20.47 -24.94 0.77
C GLY A 14 -21.87 -24.33 0.90
N CYS A 15 -22.62 -24.51 1.98
CA CYS A 15 -24.01 -24.02 2.03
C CYS A 15 -24.16 -22.48 2.15
N HIS A 16 -23.07 -21.71 2.31
CA HIS A 16 -23.07 -20.27 2.61
C HIS A 16 -23.83 -19.81 3.87
N ALA A 17 -24.36 -20.73 4.69
CA ALA A 17 -25.07 -20.38 5.92
C ALA A 17 -24.23 -19.48 6.84
N CYS A 18 -22.92 -19.76 6.95
CA CYS A 18 -21.99 -18.93 7.73
C CYS A 18 -21.87 -17.49 7.22
N THR A 19 -21.92 -17.30 5.90
CA THR A 19 -21.88 -15.99 5.25
C THR A 19 -23.16 -15.20 5.54
N VAL A 20 -24.32 -15.85 5.36
CA VAL A 20 -25.65 -15.22 5.57
C VAL A 20 -25.83 -14.86 7.05
N ALA A 21 -25.59 -15.79 7.98
CA ALA A 21 -25.71 -15.50 9.40
C ALA A 21 -24.76 -14.39 9.86
N CYS A 22 -23.54 -14.32 9.32
CA CYS A 22 -22.63 -13.23 9.63
C CYS A 22 -23.15 -11.88 9.13
N LYS A 23 -23.81 -11.86 7.95
CA LYS A 23 -24.41 -10.64 7.40
C LYS A 23 -25.58 -10.16 8.25
N GLU A 24 -26.51 -11.04 8.60
CA GLU A 24 -27.66 -10.73 9.44
C GLU A 24 -27.24 -10.24 10.83
N GLU A 25 -26.38 -11.02 11.52
CA GLU A 25 -25.94 -10.71 12.89
C GLU A 25 -25.24 -9.35 12.98
N ASN A 26 -24.43 -9.00 11.97
CA ASN A 26 -23.56 -7.83 12.01
C ASN A 26 -24.00 -6.71 11.07
N GLN A 27 -25.18 -6.82 10.47
CA GLN A 27 -25.72 -5.87 9.52
C GLN A 27 -24.71 -5.52 8.41
N VAL A 28 -24.03 -6.54 7.87
CA VAL A 28 -22.97 -6.35 6.87
C VAL A 28 -23.59 -5.94 5.54
N PRO A 29 -23.17 -4.82 4.93
CA PRO A 29 -23.75 -4.33 3.69
C PRO A 29 -23.69 -5.32 2.52
N LEU A 30 -24.56 -5.12 1.53
CA LEU A 30 -24.50 -5.86 0.26
C LEU A 30 -23.15 -5.61 -0.43
N GLY A 31 -22.60 -6.65 -1.06
CA GLY A 31 -21.26 -6.61 -1.66
C GLY A 31 -20.09 -6.68 -0.67
N ALA A 32 -20.32 -6.56 0.64
CA ALA A 32 -19.28 -6.70 1.67
C ALA A 32 -19.39 -8.03 2.43
N PHE A 33 -18.26 -8.52 2.95
CA PHE A 33 -18.17 -9.81 3.61
C PHE A 33 -17.18 -9.78 4.80
N ARG A 34 -17.57 -10.35 5.94
CA ARG A 34 -16.66 -10.60 7.08
C ARG A 34 -16.17 -12.06 7.13
N THR A 35 -16.95 -12.96 6.57
CA THR A 35 -16.59 -14.35 6.24
C THR A 35 -17.29 -14.69 4.92
N TRP A 36 -16.68 -15.51 4.08
CA TRP A 36 -17.27 -15.97 2.84
C TRP A 36 -16.82 -17.39 2.53
N VAL A 37 -17.50 -18.05 1.59
CA VAL A 37 -17.11 -19.38 1.10
C VAL A 37 -16.66 -19.22 -0.34
N LYS A 38 -15.40 -19.53 -0.61
CA LYS A 38 -14.76 -19.53 -1.93
C LYS A 38 -14.90 -20.90 -2.57
N TYR A 39 -15.25 -20.93 -3.85
CA TYR A 39 -15.42 -22.18 -4.59
C TYR A 39 -14.35 -22.28 -5.66
N VAL A 40 -13.64 -23.40 -5.70
CA VAL A 40 -12.66 -23.70 -6.74
C VAL A 40 -13.01 -25.03 -7.38
N GLU A 41 -13.04 -25.07 -8.70
CA GLU A 41 -13.17 -26.31 -9.47
C GLU A 41 -11.82 -26.74 -9.98
N LYS A 42 -11.52 -28.04 -9.93
CA LYS A 42 -10.27 -28.62 -10.41
C LYS A 42 -10.56 -29.89 -11.22
N GLY A 43 -9.69 -30.15 -12.18
CA GLY A 43 -9.74 -31.34 -13.04
C GLY A 43 -10.44 -31.05 -14.37
N ALA A 44 -10.57 -32.10 -15.18
CA ALA A 44 -11.23 -32.04 -16.48
C ALA A 44 -12.39 -33.04 -16.50
N PHE A 45 -13.45 -32.73 -17.25
CA PHE A 45 -14.61 -33.61 -17.38
C PHE A 45 -14.17 -35.00 -17.90
N PRO A 46 -14.65 -36.12 -17.33
CA PRO A 46 -15.65 -36.24 -16.25
C PRO A 46 -15.07 -36.18 -14.82
N HIS A 47 -13.75 -36.17 -14.65
CA HIS A 47 -13.06 -36.17 -13.37
C HIS A 47 -12.87 -34.76 -12.78
N THR A 48 -13.98 -34.02 -12.67
CA THR A 48 -13.97 -32.69 -12.03
C THR A 48 -14.38 -32.79 -10.55
N ARG A 49 -13.76 -31.97 -9.70
CA ARG A 49 -14.14 -31.80 -8.29
C ARG A 49 -14.28 -30.33 -7.96
N ARG A 50 -15.17 -30.02 -7.02
CA ARG A 50 -15.35 -28.69 -6.44
C ARG A 50 -14.89 -28.70 -4.99
N TYR A 51 -14.10 -27.70 -4.63
CA TYR A 51 -13.57 -27.47 -3.29
C TYR A 51 -14.19 -26.22 -2.71
N PHE A 52 -14.65 -26.31 -1.47
CA PHE A 52 -15.29 -25.21 -0.74
C PHE A 52 -14.36 -24.75 0.36
N SER A 53 -13.98 -23.47 0.36
CA SER A 53 -13.10 -22.91 1.39
C SER A 53 -13.68 -21.71 2.11
N VAL A 54 -13.76 -21.78 3.43
CA VAL A 54 -14.28 -20.66 4.23
C VAL A 54 -13.13 -19.73 4.58
N LEU A 55 -13.21 -18.49 4.11
CA LEU A 55 -12.19 -17.47 4.29
C LEU A 55 -12.73 -16.31 5.15
N ARG A 56 -11.86 -15.69 5.94
CA ARG A 56 -12.15 -14.58 6.88
C ARG A 56 -10.86 -13.93 7.38
N CYS A 57 -10.98 -12.91 8.24
CA CYS A 57 -9.86 -12.37 9.01
C CYS A 57 -9.22 -13.44 9.91
N ASN A 58 -7.89 -13.53 9.89
CA ASN A 58 -7.14 -14.54 10.62
C ASN A 58 -6.85 -14.21 12.09
N HIS A 59 -7.30 -13.04 12.58
CA HIS A 59 -7.08 -12.56 13.96
C HIS A 59 -5.63 -12.73 14.46
N CYS A 60 -4.65 -12.40 13.61
CA CYS A 60 -3.22 -12.59 13.82
C CYS A 60 -2.72 -12.12 15.19
N ASP A 61 -1.80 -12.88 15.82
CA ASP A 61 -1.14 -12.43 17.05
C ASP A 61 -0.16 -11.28 16.75
N ASN A 62 0.56 -11.35 15.63
CA ASN A 62 1.31 -10.23 15.06
C ASN A 62 0.49 -9.60 13.93
N ALA A 63 -0.47 -8.73 14.27
CA ALA A 63 -1.42 -8.15 13.32
C ALA A 63 -0.87 -6.87 12.64
N PRO A 64 -0.52 -6.90 11.34
CA PRO A 64 0.06 -5.72 10.68
C PRO A 64 -0.98 -4.60 10.51
N CYS A 65 -2.25 -4.97 10.35
CA CYS A 65 -3.36 -4.03 10.27
C CYS A 65 -3.52 -3.18 11.55
N VAL A 66 -3.11 -3.69 12.72
CA VAL A 66 -3.07 -2.94 13.99
C VAL A 66 -1.86 -2.00 14.01
N ALA A 67 -0.69 -2.48 13.58
CA ALA A 67 0.54 -1.69 13.57
C ALA A 67 0.49 -0.49 12.61
N ILE A 68 -0.09 -0.67 11.41
CA ILE A 68 -0.20 0.38 10.40
C ILE A 68 -1.34 1.38 10.68
N CYS A 69 -2.34 1.01 11.50
CA CYS A 69 -3.49 1.86 11.81
C CYS A 69 -3.05 3.13 12.55
N PRO A 70 -3.37 4.35 12.05
CA PRO A 70 -2.86 5.59 12.63
C PRO A 70 -3.61 6.07 13.89
N THR A 71 -4.85 5.66 14.09
CA THR A 71 -5.72 6.22 15.14
C THR A 71 -6.14 5.22 16.22
N VAL A 72 -5.45 4.08 16.29
CA VAL A 72 -5.80 2.93 17.16
C VAL A 72 -7.26 2.48 16.93
N ALA A 73 -7.78 2.66 15.72
CA ALA A 73 -9.09 2.15 15.32
C ALA A 73 -9.07 0.62 15.12
N LEU A 74 -7.89 0.01 14.99
CA LEU A 74 -7.69 -1.43 15.07
C LEU A 74 -6.82 -1.70 16.30
N TYR A 75 -7.20 -2.69 17.09
CA TYR A 75 -6.50 -3.06 18.31
C TYR A 75 -6.62 -4.56 18.58
N ARG A 76 -5.74 -5.08 19.44
CA ARG A 76 -5.81 -6.46 19.93
C ARG A 76 -6.33 -6.45 21.35
N ARG A 77 -7.42 -7.17 21.60
CA ARG A 77 -8.00 -7.37 22.92
C ARG A 77 -7.13 -8.30 23.78
N PRO A 78 -7.30 -8.31 25.12
CA PRO A 78 -6.58 -9.23 26.01
C PRO A 78 -6.85 -10.72 25.72
N ASP A 79 -8.04 -11.04 25.22
CA ASP A 79 -8.46 -12.39 24.80
C ASP A 79 -7.91 -12.80 23.41
N GLY A 80 -7.06 -11.95 22.82
CA GLY A 80 -6.41 -12.16 21.55
C GLY A 80 -7.25 -11.77 20.33
N ILE A 81 -8.51 -11.39 20.45
CA ILE A 81 -9.31 -10.96 19.30
C ILE A 81 -8.71 -9.65 18.76
N VAL A 82 -8.31 -9.66 17.49
CA VAL A 82 -8.08 -8.41 16.76
C VAL A 82 -9.45 -7.80 16.47
N ASP A 83 -9.74 -6.62 17.01
CA ASP A 83 -11.03 -5.93 16.91
C ASP A 83 -10.86 -4.54 16.29
N PHE A 84 -11.97 -3.87 16.02
CA PHE A 84 -11.98 -2.53 15.43
C PHE A 84 -13.01 -1.60 16.08
N ASP A 85 -12.68 -0.31 16.13
CA ASP A 85 -13.54 0.77 16.57
C ASP A 85 -13.80 1.73 15.40
N GLY A 86 -15.01 1.63 14.85
CA GLY A 86 -15.47 2.47 13.74
C GLY A 86 -15.52 3.97 14.10
N ALA A 87 -15.68 4.35 15.37
CA ALA A 87 -15.75 5.76 15.77
C ALA A 87 -14.38 6.47 15.64
N ARG A 88 -13.27 5.73 15.78
CA ARG A 88 -11.90 6.24 15.65
C ARG A 88 -11.34 6.17 14.23
N CYS A 89 -11.97 5.37 13.36
CA CYS A 89 -11.48 5.16 12.01
C CYS A 89 -11.60 6.43 11.16
N ILE A 90 -10.51 6.79 10.47
CA ILE A 90 -10.43 7.91 9.52
C ILE A 90 -10.60 7.46 8.06
N GLY A 91 -10.71 6.15 7.81
CA GLY A 91 -10.88 5.61 6.46
C GLY A 91 -9.68 5.83 5.52
N CYS A 92 -8.45 5.76 6.04
CA CYS A 92 -7.20 5.92 5.27
C CYS A 92 -6.80 4.70 4.42
N LYS A 93 -7.48 3.56 4.63
CA LYS A 93 -7.26 2.30 3.90
C LYS A 93 -5.89 1.63 4.11
N SER A 94 -5.02 2.18 4.95
CA SER A 94 -3.69 1.57 5.23
C SER A 94 -3.79 0.14 5.76
N CYS A 95 -4.80 -0.14 6.59
CA CYS A 95 -5.03 -1.48 7.12
C CYS A 95 -5.40 -2.52 6.06
N MET A 96 -5.97 -2.11 4.91
CA MET A 96 -6.22 -2.97 3.77
C MET A 96 -4.91 -3.34 3.06
N GLN A 97 -3.92 -2.44 3.06
CA GLN A 97 -2.58 -2.72 2.53
C GLN A 97 -1.72 -3.56 3.48
N GLY A 98 -1.94 -3.41 4.80
CA GLY A 98 -1.24 -4.21 5.79
C GLY A 98 -1.73 -5.66 5.89
N CYS A 99 -2.94 -5.98 5.44
CA CYS A 99 -3.48 -7.33 5.60
C CYS A 99 -3.09 -8.25 4.44
N PRO A 100 -2.29 -9.32 4.67
CA PRO A 100 -1.88 -10.23 3.60
C PRO A 100 -2.98 -11.20 3.13
N TYR A 101 -4.20 -11.05 3.68
CA TYR A 101 -5.34 -11.94 3.43
C TYR A 101 -6.53 -11.23 2.78
N ASP A 102 -6.38 -9.94 2.48
CA ASP A 102 -7.45 -9.08 1.94
C ASP A 102 -8.77 -9.12 2.74
N ALA A 103 -8.65 -9.25 4.06
CA ALA A 103 -9.78 -9.49 4.96
C ALA A 103 -10.48 -8.21 5.47
N LEU A 104 -10.01 -7.03 5.05
CA LEU A 104 -10.56 -5.74 5.44
C LEU A 104 -11.17 -5.04 4.23
N TYR A 105 -12.30 -4.37 4.44
CA TYR A 105 -12.95 -3.51 3.44
C TYR A 105 -13.33 -2.17 4.08
N ILE A 106 -13.66 -1.18 3.25
CA ILE A 106 -14.33 0.03 3.72
C ILE A 106 -15.83 -0.21 3.62
N ASP A 107 -16.51 -0.15 4.76
CA ASP A 107 -17.95 -0.24 4.86
C ASP A 107 -18.59 0.95 4.14
N PRO A 108 -19.44 0.72 3.12
CA PRO A 108 -20.02 1.79 2.31
C PRO A 108 -21.01 2.67 3.08
N ASN A 109 -21.62 2.17 4.16
CA ASN A 109 -22.61 2.91 4.93
C ASN A 109 -21.93 3.85 5.93
N THR A 110 -20.82 3.41 6.54
CA THR A 110 -20.14 4.17 7.60
C THR A 110 -18.88 4.89 7.12
N ASN A 111 -18.35 4.52 5.96
CA ASN A 111 -17.05 4.96 5.45
C ASN A 111 -15.86 4.60 6.35
N THR A 112 -15.98 3.52 7.13
CA THR A 112 -14.95 3.04 8.06
C THR A 112 -14.44 1.66 7.68
N ALA A 113 -13.23 1.30 8.11
CA ALA A 113 -12.69 -0.04 7.88
C ALA A 113 -13.45 -1.06 8.73
N ALA A 114 -13.85 -2.18 8.13
CA ALA A 114 -14.55 -3.27 8.79
C ALA A 114 -13.95 -4.63 8.40
N LYS A 115 -14.15 -5.62 9.27
CA LYS A 115 -13.69 -7.01 9.12
C LYS A 115 -14.41 -7.93 10.11
N CYS A 116 -14.12 -9.23 10.08
CA CYS A 116 -14.50 -10.11 11.18
C CYS A 116 -13.90 -9.61 12.51
N HIS A 117 -14.75 -9.45 13.51
CA HIS A 117 -14.43 -9.11 14.91
C HIS A 117 -14.76 -10.29 15.85
N TYR A 118 -14.74 -11.51 15.31
CA TYR A 118 -15.01 -12.74 16.05
C TYR A 118 -16.41 -12.80 16.70
N CYS A 119 -17.35 -11.93 16.30
CA CYS A 119 -18.60 -11.73 17.03
C CYS A 119 -18.38 -11.46 18.53
N ALA A 120 -17.40 -10.61 18.86
CA ALA A 120 -17.05 -10.24 20.24
C ALA A 120 -18.27 -9.95 21.14
N HIS A 121 -19.22 -9.14 20.66
CA HIS A 121 -20.47 -8.83 21.34
C HIS A 121 -21.31 -10.06 21.76
N ARG A 122 -21.23 -11.17 21.03
CA ARG A 122 -21.90 -12.44 21.39
C ARG A 122 -21.14 -13.19 22.47
N LEU A 123 -19.81 -13.26 22.34
CA LEU A 123 -18.96 -13.91 23.34
C LEU A 123 -19.09 -13.26 24.71
N GLU A 124 -19.22 -11.93 24.75
CA GLU A 124 -19.39 -11.15 25.98
C GLU A 124 -20.67 -11.52 26.75
N VAL A 125 -21.67 -12.09 26.08
CA VAL A 125 -22.91 -12.60 26.70
C VAL A 125 -22.97 -14.14 26.72
N GLY A 126 -21.84 -14.82 26.53
CA GLY A 126 -21.73 -16.28 26.61
C GLY A 126 -22.23 -17.05 25.39
N LEU A 127 -22.45 -16.37 24.26
CA LEU A 127 -22.91 -17.00 23.01
C LEU A 127 -21.74 -17.24 22.04
N GLU A 128 -21.77 -18.35 21.31
CA GLU A 128 -20.80 -18.60 20.24
C GLU A 128 -21.04 -17.68 19.01
N PRO A 129 -20.02 -17.45 18.17
CA PRO A 129 -20.16 -16.66 16.94
C PRO A 129 -21.28 -17.19 16.03
N ALA A 130 -22.04 -16.31 15.39
CA ALA A 130 -23.18 -16.70 14.54
C ALA A 130 -22.80 -17.68 13.42
N CYS A 131 -21.61 -17.51 12.82
CA CYS A 131 -21.09 -18.39 11.78
C CYS A 131 -20.76 -19.82 12.26
N VAL A 132 -20.57 -20.03 13.57
CA VAL A 132 -20.31 -21.33 14.19
C VAL A 132 -21.64 -22.03 14.43
N ILE A 133 -22.59 -21.35 15.09
CA ILE A 133 -23.92 -21.88 15.44
C ILE A 133 -24.70 -22.32 14.20
N VAL A 134 -24.66 -21.54 13.12
CA VAL A 134 -25.43 -21.83 11.91
C VAL A 134 -24.85 -22.96 11.06
N CYS A 135 -23.62 -23.42 11.33
CA CYS A 135 -22.94 -24.38 10.46
C CYS A 135 -23.53 -25.79 10.68
N PRO A 136 -24.28 -26.36 9.70
CA PRO A 136 -24.97 -27.64 9.90
C PRO A 136 -23.98 -28.79 10.14
N GLU A 137 -22.84 -28.74 9.47
CA GLU A 137 -21.79 -29.77 9.52
C GLU A 137 -20.77 -29.54 10.65
N ARG A 138 -20.92 -28.44 11.41
CA ARG A 138 -19.95 -28.00 12.43
C ARG A 138 -18.51 -27.90 11.89
N ALA A 139 -18.39 -27.47 10.64
CA ALA A 139 -17.11 -27.28 9.95
C ALA A 139 -16.32 -26.06 10.48
N ILE A 140 -16.99 -25.13 11.16
CA ILE A 140 -16.37 -23.92 11.73
C ILE A 140 -16.39 -24.09 13.24
N ILE A 141 -15.21 -24.13 13.86
CA ILE A 141 -15.03 -24.31 15.30
C ILE A 141 -14.35 -23.05 15.85
N ALA A 142 -14.98 -22.42 16.84
CA ALA A 142 -14.42 -21.31 17.60
C ALA A 142 -14.05 -21.77 19.02
N GLY A 143 -13.09 -21.10 19.65
CA GLY A 143 -12.73 -21.39 21.03
C GLY A 143 -11.39 -20.80 21.44
N ASP A 144 -11.04 -21.06 22.70
CA ASP A 144 -9.77 -20.67 23.30
C ASP A 144 -8.66 -21.69 22.97
N LEU A 145 -7.61 -21.24 22.29
CA LEU A 145 -6.44 -22.05 21.94
C LEU A 145 -5.56 -22.37 23.16
N ASP A 146 -5.64 -21.59 24.23
CA ASP A 146 -4.82 -21.79 25.43
C ASP A 146 -5.46 -22.79 26.40
N ALA A 147 -6.73 -23.15 26.20
CA ALA A 147 -7.45 -24.12 27.02
C ALA A 147 -7.31 -25.53 26.40
N PRO A 148 -6.49 -26.46 26.96
CA PRO A 148 -6.21 -27.75 26.32
C PRO A 148 -7.43 -28.67 26.17
N ALA A 149 -8.46 -28.44 27.00
CA ALA A 149 -9.72 -29.15 26.92
C ALA A 149 -10.64 -28.64 25.80
N SER A 150 -10.36 -27.47 25.22
CA SER A 150 -11.21 -26.87 24.19
C SER A 150 -11.20 -27.70 22.91
N PRO A 151 -12.34 -27.75 22.17
CA PRO A 151 -12.40 -28.47 20.89
C PRO A 151 -11.33 -28.00 19.90
N ILE A 152 -11.07 -26.68 19.86
CA ILE A 152 -10.09 -26.09 18.95
C ILE A 152 -8.66 -26.51 19.29
N ALA A 153 -8.25 -26.47 20.57
CA ALA A 153 -6.90 -26.85 20.98
C ALA A 153 -6.63 -28.33 20.68
N ARG A 154 -7.62 -29.20 20.92
CA ARG A 154 -7.53 -30.64 20.59
C ARG A 154 -7.41 -30.90 19.09
N LEU A 155 -8.17 -30.17 18.26
CA LEU A 155 -8.10 -30.31 16.81
C LEU A 155 -6.73 -29.87 16.27
N VAL A 156 -6.25 -28.69 16.69
CA VAL A 156 -4.94 -28.18 16.28
C VAL A 156 -3.79 -29.11 16.71
N ALA A 157 -3.91 -29.76 17.87
CA ALA A 157 -2.89 -30.69 18.36
C ALA A 157 -2.91 -32.07 17.66
N ARG A 158 -4.04 -32.49 17.09
CA ARG A 158 -4.23 -33.85 16.54
C ARG A 158 -4.21 -33.91 15.03
N GLU A 159 -4.69 -32.87 14.36
CA GLU A 159 -4.85 -32.83 12.91
C GLU A 159 -3.67 -32.12 12.25
N GLN A 160 -3.40 -32.45 10.99
CA GLN A 160 -2.54 -31.61 10.16
C GLN A 160 -3.30 -30.34 9.78
N VAL A 161 -2.83 -29.20 10.30
CA VAL A 161 -3.43 -27.89 10.06
C VAL A 161 -2.56 -27.04 9.15
N GLU A 162 -3.19 -26.35 8.22
CA GLU A 162 -2.58 -25.33 7.38
C GLU A 162 -2.94 -23.93 7.89
N MET A 163 -2.05 -22.98 7.60
CA MET A 163 -2.25 -21.55 7.84
C MET A 163 -2.01 -20.80 6.55
N ARG A 164 -2.73 -19.70 6.33
CA ARG A 164 -2.50 -18.85 5.15
C ARG A 164 -1.25 -18.00 5.33
N LYS A 165 -0.41 -17.96 4.30
CA LYS A 165 0.81 -17.15 4.19
C LYS A 165 1.68 -17.15 5.46
N PRO A 166 2.12 -18.32 5.98
CA PRO A 166 2.95 -18.40 7.18
C PRO A 166 4.28 -17.63 7.05
N GLU A 167 4.80 -17.49 5.82
CA GLU A 167 6.00 -16.71 5.48
C GLU A 167 5.91 -15.23 5.88
N GLN A 168 4.70 -14.69 6.03
CA GLN A 168 4.47 -13.29 6.45
C GLN A 168 4.68 -13.08 7.96
N GLY A 169 4.93 -14.13 8.75
CA GLY A 169 5.24 -13.98 10.18
C GLY A 169 4.12 -13.36 11.04
N THR A 170 2.89 -13.28 10.53
CA THR A 170 1.75 -12.67 11.24
C THR A 170 1.22 -13.54 12.39
N ARG A 171 1.59 -14.83 12.44
CA ARG A 171 1.09 -15.83 13.39
C ARG A 171 -0.46 -15.86 13.41
N PRO A 172 -1.09 -16.28 12.30
CA PRO A 172 -2.54 -16.33 12.17
C PRO A 172 -3.15 -17.33 13.17
N LYS A 173 -4.38 -17.07 13.60
CA LYS A 173 -5.14 -17.92 14.53
C LYS A 173 -6.37 -18.56 13.88
N VAL A 174 -6.30 -18.74 12.57
CA VAL A 174 -7.28 -19.52 11.82
C VAL A 174 -6.53 -20.67 11.17
N PHE A 175 -6.92 -21.88 11.56
CA PHE A 175 -6.30 -23.12 11.15
C PHE A 175 -7.23 -23.86 10.19
N TYR A 176 -6.68 -24.39 9.12
CA TYR A 176 -7.41 -25.05 8.04
C TYR A 176 -7.10 -26.53 8.06
N VAL A 177 -8.13 -27.40 8.13
CA VAL A 177 -7.96 -28.86 8.05
C VAL A 177 -8.53 -29.33 6.71
N GLY A 178 -7.70 -30.02 5.91
CA GLY A 178 -8.11 -30.58 4.62
C GLY A 178 -8.54 -29.57 3.57
N ALA A 179 -8.03 -28.34 3.64
CA ALA A 179 -8.26 -27.33 2.60
C ALA A 179 -7.44 -27.66 1.35
N ASP A 180 -8.01 -27.47 0.16
CA ASP A 180 -7.23 -27.59 -1.07
C ASP A 180 -6.35 -26.34 -1.23
N SER A 181 -5.06 -26.55 -1.50
CA SER A 181 -4.08 -25.46 -1.60
C SER A 181 -4.45 -24.42 -2.66
N SER A 182 -5.14 -24.84 -3.73
CA SER A 182 -5.61 -23.93 -4.78
C SER A 182 -6.70 -22.98 -4.30
N ALA A 183 -7.44 -23.31 -3.24
CA ALA A 183 -8.46 -22.43 -2.68
C ALA A 183 -7.90 -21.41 -1.68
N LEU A 184 -6.74 -21.72 -1.06
CA LEU A 184 -6.06 -20.81 -0.14
C LEU A 184 -5.07 -19.86 -0.84
N THR A 185 -4.59 -20.28 -2.02
CA THR A 185 -3.49 -19.65 -2.75
C THR A 185 -3.96 -19.17 -4.13
N PRO A 186 -4.21 -17.85 -4.31
CA PRO A 186 -4.71 -17.30 -5.58
C PRO A 186 -3.77 -17.51 -6.76
N SER A 187 -2.47 -17.68 -6.50
CA SER A 187 -1.46 -17.87 -7.54
C SER A 187 -1.55 -19.21 -8.27
N LEU A 188 -2.29 -20.18 -7.72
CA LEU A 188 -2.55 -21.50 -8.29
C LEU A 188 -3.85 -21.56 -9.12
N GLN A 189 -4.60 -20.46 -9.15
CA GLN A 189 -5.89 -20.36 -9.81
C GLN A 189 -5.75 -19.78 -11.22
N ALA A 190 -6.38 -20.43 -12.19
CA ALA A 190 -6.61 -19.88 -13.50
C ALA A 190 -7.52 -18.64 -13.38
N PRO A 191 -7.08 -17.47 -13.85
CA PRO A 191 -7.87 -16.25 -13.80
C PRO A 191 -9.16 -16.39 -14.60
N ALA A 192 -10.29 -16.08 -13.98
CA ALA A 192 -11.62 -16.16 -14.60
C ALA A 192 -12.28 -14.77 -14.62
N PRO A 193 -12.71 -14.24 -15.78
CA PRO A 193 -13.33 -12.92 -15.85
C PRO A 193 -14.75 -12.90 -15.24
N ALA A 194 -15.35 -14.07 -15.01
CA ALA A 194 -16.65 -14.23 -14.40
C ALA A 194 -16.66 -15.45 -13.48
N TYR A 195 -17.60 -15.45 -12.54
CA TYR A 195 -17.94 -16.61 -11.72
C TYR A 195 -19.01 -17.46 -12.40
N LEU A 196 -19.24 -18.68 -11.91
CA LEU A 196 -20.23 -19.59 -12.47
C LEU A 196 -21.66 -19.01 -12.43
N TRP A 197 -21.96 -18.21 -11.39
CA TRP A 197 -23.28 -17.62 -11.15
C TRP A 197 -23.24 -16.10 -10.91
N GLY A 198 -22.19 -15.42 -11.36
CA GLY A 198 -22.02 -14.00 -11.05
C GLY A 198 -20.97 -13.31 -11.91
N GLN A 199 -21.11 -11.99 -11.99
CA GLN A 199 -20.12 -11.13 -12.65
C GLN A 199 -19.15 -10.58 -11.60
N ARG A 200 -17.88 -10.48 -12.00
CA ARG A 200 -16.89 -9.72 -11.24
C ARG A 200 -17.07 -8.23 -11.55
N SER A 201 -16.72 -7.38 -10.58
CA SER A 201 -16.69 -5.94 -10.84
C SER A 201 -15.68 -5.62 -11.94
N GLU A 202 -15.94 -4.61 -12.77
CA GLU A 202 -15.07 -4.26 -13.91
C GLU A 202 -13.61 -4.01 -13.48
N GLY A 203 -13.42 -3.33 -12.34
CA GLY A 203 -12.09 -3.09 -11.78
C GLY A 203 -11.36 -4.34 -11.30
N GLU A 204 -12.08 -5.37 -10.86
CA GLU A 204 -11.51 -6.68 -10.52
C GLU A 204 -11.20 -7.49 -11.80
N VAL A 205 -12.07 -7.44 -12.81
CA VAL A 205 -11.83 -8.08 -14.11
C VAL A 205 -10.53 -7.58 -14.76
N ASP A 206 -10.28 -6.28 -14.73
CA ASP A 206 -9.04 -5.68 -15.22
C ASP A 206 -7.82 -6.26 -14.49
N LEU A 207 -7.83 -6.28 -13.16
CA LEU A 207 -6.74 -6.84 -12.35
C LEU A 207 -6.51 -8.33 -12.63
N VAL A 208 -7.60 -9.11 -12.73
CA VAL A 208 -7.55 -10.54 -13.04
C VAL A 208 -6.92 -10.78 -14.42
N ARG A 209 -7.29 -9.98 -15.44
CA ARG A 209 -6.68 -10.04 -16.78
C ARG A 209 -5.20 -9.69 -16.75
N MET A 210 -4.82 -8.64 -16.02
CA MET A 210 -3.42 -8.24 -15.86
C MET A 210 -2.58 -9.35 -15.21
N ALA A 211 -3.09 -9.94 -14.12
CA ALA A 211 -2.43 -11.05 -13.44
C ALA A 211 -2.31 -12.29 -14.34
N ALA A 212 -3.36 -12.60 -15.12
CA ALA A 212 -3.35 -13.70 -16.09
C ALA A 212 -2.27 -13.55 -17.15
N ALA A 213 -2.14 -12.35 -17.72
CA ALA A 213 -1.13 -12.07 -18.73
C ALA A 213 0.29 -12.30 -18.21
N VAL A 214 0.55 -12.04 -16.92
CA VAL A 214 1.85 -12.28 -16.29
C VAL A 214 2.03 -13.75 -15.91
N GLN A 215 1.00 -14.41 -15.38
CA GLN A 215 1.05 -15.84 -15.05
C GLN A 215 1.31 -16.72 -16.29
N ALA A 216 0.80 -16.32 -17.46
CA ALA A 216 1.07 -17.02 -18.71
C ALA A 216 2.56 -17.01 -19.13
N LEU A 217 3.38 -16.14 -18.51
CA LEU A 217 4.83 -16.08 -18.74
C LEU A 217 5.61 -16.94 -17.72
N GLU A 218 4.95 -17.51 -16.72
CA GLU A 218 5.56 -18.38 -15.72
C GLU A 218 5.60 -19.82 -16.25
N PRO A 219 6.62 -20.63 -15.87
CA PRO A 219 6.58 -22.07 -16.15
C PRO A 219 5.27 -22.63 -15.62
N ALA A 220 4.56 -23.43 -16.41
CA ALA A 220 3.34 -24.08 -15.97
C ALA A 220 3.68 -24.96 -14.76
N GLY A 221 3.38 -24.47 -13.55
CA GLY A 221 3.52 -25.26 -12.33
C GLY A 221 2.46 -26.36 -12.26
N ASP A 222 2.63 -27.30 -11.35
CA ASP A 222 1.74 -28.45 -11.09
C ASP A 222 0.30 -28.07 -10.67
N GLY A 223 -0.05 -26.78 -10.68
CA GLY A 223 -1.39 -26.25 -10.49
C GLY A 223 -2.31 -26.57 -11.66
N ALA A 224 -2.57 -27.85 -11.87
CA ALA A 224 -3.54 -28.36 -12.83
C ALA A 224 -4.89 -27.63 -12.67
N LEU A 225 -5.23 -26.77 -13.65
CA LEU A 225 -6.58 -26.32 -14.00
C LEU A 225 -7.52 -26.03 -12.81
N SER A 226 -7.08 -25.29 -11.80
CA SER A 226 -7.98 -24.84 -10.74
C SER A 226 -8.64 -23.52 -11.16
N ARG A 227 -9.96 -23.42 -11.12
CA ARG A 227 -10.70 -22.23 -11.54
C ARG A 227 -11.59 -21.74 -10.39
N PRO A 228 -11.46 -20.47 -9.95
CA PRO A 228 -12.36 -19.91 -8.97
C PRO A 228 -13.72 -19.68 -9.64
N VAL A 229 -14.74 -20.38 -9.15
CA VAL A 229 -16.11 -20.30 -9.69
C VAL A 229 -17.05 -19.47 -8.82
N TYR A 230 -16.62 -19.12 -7.61
CA TYR A 230 -17.26 -18.14 -6.75
C TYR A 230 -16.24 -17.60 -5.75
N ASP A 231 -16.24 -16.29 -5.51
CA ASP A 231 -15.46 -15.67 -4.44
C ASP A 231 -16.13 -14.37 -3.97
N ALA A 232 -15.66 -13.82 -2.85
CA ALA A 232 -16.04 -12.48 -2.45
C ALA A 232 -15.37 -11.43 -3.35
N PRO A 233 -16.06 -10.34 -3.70
CA PRO A 233 -15.44 -9.21 -4.36
C PRO A 233 -14.46 -8.52 -3.41
N HIS A 234 -13.25 -8.28 -3.89
CA HIS A 234 -12.22 -7.55 -3.17
C HIS A 234 -12.05 -6.17 -3.79
N ALA A 235 -11.84 -5.14 -2.95
CA ALA A 235 -11.73 -3.77 -3.43
C ALA A 235 -10.44 -3.58 -4.27
N PRO A 236 -10.56 -3.32 -5.59
CA PRO A 236 -9.38 -3.22 -6.44
C PRO A 236 -8.65 -1.91 -6.16
N ARG A 237 -7.34 -1.98 -5.88
CA ARG A 237 -6.42 -0.83 -5.74
C ARG A 237 -6.97 0.28 -4.80
N PRO A 238 -7.07 0.04 -3.47
CA PRO A 238 -7.60 1.03 -2.52
C PRO A 238 -6.87 2.39 -2.55
N TRP A 239 -5.59 2.38 -2.91
CA TRP A 239 -4.78 3.58 -3.16
C TRP A 239 -4.62 3.79 -4.66
N GLY A 240 -5.27 4.84 -5.18
CA GLY A 240 -5.23 5.22 -6.59
C GLY A 240 -4.38 6.47 -6.85
N TRP A 241 -4.76 7.23 -7.88
CA TRP A 241 -4.00 8.41 -8.35
C TRP A 241 -3.76 9.49 -7.28
N LYS A 242 -4.65 9.61 -6.27
CA LYS A 242 -4.47 10.55 -5.16
C LYS A 242 -3.19 10.24 -4.37
N VAL A 243 -2.85 8.96 -4.24
CA VAL A 243 -1.65 8.51 -3.53
C VAL A 243 -0.40 8.80 -4.34
N SER A 244 -0.43 8.50 -5.64
CA SER A 244 0.61 8.90 -6.59
C SER A 244 0.83 10.42 -6.57
N ALA A 245 -0.25 11.21 -6.54
CA ALA A 245 -0.18 12.66 -6.53
C ALA A 245 0.37 13.27 -5.26
N TYR A 246 0.06 12.70 -4.10
CA TYR A 246 0.68 13.21 -2.88
C TYR A 246 2.18 12.87 -2.88
N LEU A 247 2.63 11.71 -3.39
CA LEU A 247 4.06 11.41 -3.48
C LEU A 247 4.78 12.44 -4.36
N TRP A 248 4.19 12.76 -5.52
CA TRP A 248 4.79 13.67 -6.49
C TRP A 248 4.88 15.10 -5.96
N THR A 249 3.77 15.62 -5.41
CA THR A 249 3.74 16.95 -4.80
C THR A 249 4.67 17.04 -3.59
N LYS A 250 4.76 15.99 -2.79
CA LYS A 250 5.67 15.92 -1.64
C LYS A 250 7.14 15.88 -2.06
N SER A 251 7.46 15.17 -3.14
CA SER A 251 8.81 15.15 -3.73
C SER A 251 9.22 16.56 -4.18
N ILE A 252 8.34 17.30 -4.85
CA ILE A 252 8.58 18.71 -5.22
C ILE A 252 8.78 19.59 -3.98
N SER A 253 7.89 19.47 -3.00
CA SER A 253 7.94 20.24 -1.75
C SER A 253 9.27 20.04 -1.02
N ALA A 254 9.55 18.81 -0.62
CA ALA A 254 10.76 18.44 0.12
C ALA A 254 12.03 18.77 -0.68
N GLY A 255 12.01 18.49 -1.98
CA GLY A 255 13.09 18.79 -2.91
C GLY A 255 13.47 20.26 -2.96
N ALA A 256 12.50 21.16 -3.08
CA ALA A 256 12.75 22.60 -3.21
C ALA A 256 13.48 23.15 -1.98
N LEU A 257 13.01 22.84 -0.77
CA LEU A 257 13.68 23.28 0.45
C LEU A 257 15.05 22.60 0.65
N MET A 258 15.17 21.33 0.26
CA MET A 258 16.45 20.61 0.30
C MET A 258 17.49 21.26 -0.63
N MET A 259 17.11 21.69 -1.84
CA MET A 259 18.01 22.41 -2.75
C MET A 259 18.44 23.76 -2.18
N ALA A 260 17.53 24.53 -1.58
CA ALA A 260 17.87 25.78 -0.92
C ALA A 260 18.85 25.60 0.25
N ALA A 261 18.66 24.55 1.05
CA ALA A 261 19.58 24.23 2.14
C ALA A 261 20.95 23.76 1.61
N LEU A 262 21.00 22.99 0.53
CA LEU A 262 22.26 22.56 -0.11
C LEU A 262 23.03 23.73 -0.71
N ASP A 263 22.35 24.71 -1.34
CA ASP A 263 23.01 25.92 -1.83
C ASP A 263 23.71 26.67 -0.68
N ARG A 264 23.14 26.74 0.52
CA ARG A 264 23.80 27.38 1.67
C ARG A 264 25.09 26.68 2.11
N VAL A 265 25.20 25.38 1.87
CA VAL A 265 26.41 24.58 2.17
C VAL A 265 27.44 24.74 1.07
N MET A 266 27.03 24.63 -0.18
CA MET A 266 27.93 24.56 -1.35
C MET A 266 28.21 25.91 -2.00
N GLN A 267 27.44 26.95 -1.64
CA GLN A 267 27.59 28.35 -2.05
C GLN A 267 27.56 28.55 -3.57
N LEU A 268 26.62 27.90 -4.27
CA LEU A 268 26.57 27.90 -5.74
C LEU A 268 26.06 29.23 -6.31
N ALA A 269 25.06 29.85 -5.68
CA ALA A 269 24.54 31.16 -6.09
C ALA A 269 24.20 32.02 -4.87
N ARG A 270 25.24 32.54 -4.21
CA ARG A 270 25.13 33.30 -2.96
C ARG A 270 24.18 34.50 -3.11
N GLY A 271 23.12 34.51 -2.31
CA GLY A 271 22.21 35.66 -2.17
C GLY A 271 21.16 35.76 -3.27
N ASP A 272 20.96 34.69 -4.05
CA ASP A 272 19.89 34.64 -5.04
C ASP A 272 18.52 34.43 -4.36
N ALA A 273 17.53 35.24 -4.75
CA ALA A 273 16.16 35.15 -4.25
C ALA A 273 15.51 33.77 -4.52
N LEU A 274 16.01 33.03 -5.54
CA LEU A 274 15.56 31.67 -5.84
C LEU A 274 15.67 30.74 -4.61
N PHE A 275 16.80 30.80 -3.90
CA PHE A 275 17.06 29.94 -2.74
C PHE A 275 16.59 30.56 -1.43
N ASP A 276 16.50 31.88 -1.39
CA ASP A 276 16.16 32.62 -0.16
C ASP A 276 14.66 32.62 0.09
N THR A 277 13.85 32.81 -0.95
CA THR A 277 12.40 32.93 -0.83
C THR A 277 11.64 31.98 -1.73
N ALA A 278 11.98 31.89 -3.02
CA ALA A 278 11.17 31.16 -3.99
C ALA A 278 11.11 29.66 -3.68
N ALA A 279 12.23 29.04 -3.27
CA ALA A 279 12.27 27.64 -2.88
C ALA A 279 11.37 27.32 -1.67
N ALA A 280 11.34 28.19 -0.66
CA ALA A 280 10.46 28.03 0.50
C ALA A 280 8.98 28.24 0.11
N MET A 281 8.67 29.15 -0.80
CA MET A 281 7.31 29.32 -1.34
C MET A 281 6.85 28.07 -2.10
N VAL A 282 7.68 27.53 -3.00
CA VAL A 282 7.40 26.27 -3.71
C VAL A 282 7.19 25.15 -2.71
N ALA A 283 8.07 25.02 -1.71
CA ALA A 283 7.96 24.03 -0.65
C ALA A 283 6.60 24.10 0.06
N LEU A 284 6.18 25.29 0.50
CA LEU A 284 4.93 25.49 1.24
C LEU A 284 3.68 25.29 0.38
N ILE A 285 3.69 25.76 -0.87
CA ILE A 285 2.57 25.57 -1.81
C ILE A 285 2.35 24.08 -2.06
N PHE A 286 3.41 23.36 -2.40
CA PHE A 286 3.31 21.94 -2.66
C PHE A 286 3.03 21.13 -1.40
N LEU A 287 3.54 21.54 -0.23
CA LEU A 287 3.16 20.94 1.05
C LEU A 287 1.66 21.10 1.32
N ALA A 288 1.09 22.28 1.08
CA ALA A 288 -0.34 22.52 1.23
C ALA A 288 -1.17 21.65 0.26
N LEU A 289 -0.73 21.49 -0.99
CA LEU A 289 -1.32 20.57 -1.96
C LEU A 289 -1.26 19.11 -1.48
N THR A 290 -0.11 18.67 -0.96
CA THR A 290 0.06 17.33 -0.36
C THR A 290 -0.92 17.12 0.80
N MET A 291 -1.05 18.09 1.71
CA MET A 291 -1.98 18.00 2.83
C MET A 291 -3.45 17.93 2.38
N GLY A 292 -3.82 18.74 1.38
CA GLY A 292 -5.16 18.69 0.78
C GLY A 292 -5.48 17.34 0.13
N LEU A 293 -4.53 16.77 -0.61
CA LEU A 293 -4.66 15.44 -1.22
C LEU A 293 -4.77 14.32 -0.17
N LEU A 294 -3.98 14.40 0.91
CA LEU A 294 -4.04 13.44 2.02
C LEU A 294 -5.42 13.44 2.68
N VAL A 295 -5.96 14.62 3.00
CA VAL A 295 -7.30 14.74 3.60
C VAL A 295 -8.39 14.27 2.62
N TRP A 296 -8.26 14.57 1.33
CA TRP A 296 -9.24 14.17 0.31
C TRP A 296 -9.22 12.67 -0.02
N ASP A 297 -8.13 11.94 0.24
CA ASP A 297 -8.13 10.48 0.08
C ASP A 297 -8.91 9.75 1.19
N LEU A 298 -9.01 10.38 2.38
CA LEU A 298 -9.72 9.82 3.52
C LEU A 298 -11.22 9.64 3.22
N LYS A 299 -11.77 8.53 3.71
CA LYS A 299 -13.21 8.29 3.67
C LYS A 299 -13.96 9.00 4.80
N ARG A 300 -13.24 9.41 5.86
CA ARG A 300 -13.74 10.26 6.96
C ARG A 300 -12.85 11.49 7.15
N PRO A 301 -12.88 12.46 6.22
CA PRO A 301 -12.05 13.67 6.33
C PRO A 301 -12.39 14.49 7.57
N ASP A 302 -13.63 14.42 8.06
CA ASP A 302 -14.11 15.01 9.32
C ASP A 302 -13.25 14.61 10.53
N ARG A 303 -12.62 13.43 10.48
CA ARG A 303 -11.84 12.85 11.58
C ARG A 303 -10.33 12.97 11.40
N PHE A 304 -9.84 13.71 10.40
CA PHE A 304 -8.41 13.85 10.12
C PHE A 304 -7.60 14.26 11.37
N HIS A 305 -8.15 15.15 12.19
CA HIS A 305 -7.54 15.63 13.42
C HIS A 305 -7.20 14.51 14.44
N PHE A 306 -7.83 13.33 14.35
CA PHE A 306 -7.48 12.18 15.19
C PHE A 306 -6.07 11.64 14.95
N VAL A 307 -5.47 11.90 13.78
CA VAL A 307 -4.06 11.54 13.54
C VAL A 307 -3.13 12.23 14.55
N LEU A 308 -3.48 13.47 14.94
CA LEU A 308 -2.71 14.27 15.90
C LEU A 308 -3.17 14.06 17.34
N LEU A 309 -4.49 13.97 17.58
CA LEU A 309 -5.05 13.90 18.93
C LEU A 309 -5.14 12.48 19.51
N LYS A 310 -5.16 11.45 18.66
CA LYS A 310 -5.29 10.03 19.06
C LYS A 310 -4.24 9.14 18.36
N PRO A 311 -2.94 9.49 18.44
CA PRO A 311 -1.90 8.88 17.62
C PRO A 311 -1.61 7.42 18.02
N GLN A 312 -1.41 6.57 17.01
CA GLN A 312 -0.72 5.29 17.14
C GLN A 312 0.74 5.44 16.69
N TRP A 313 1.67 5.60 17.63
CA TRP A 313 3.09 5.87 17.36
C TRP A 313 3.84 4.75 16.64
N ARG A 314 3.27 3.55 16.56
CA ARG A 314 3.81 2.47 15.72
C ARG A 314 3.54 2.69 14.23
N SER A 315 2.53 3.47 13.86
CA SER A 315 2.18 3.74 12.46
C SER A 315 3.10 4.81 11.86
N TRP A 316 3.73 4.49 10.73
CA TRP A 316 4.53 5.47 9.98
C TRP A 316 3.70 6.57 9.34
N LEU A 317 2.38 6.39 9.19
CA LEU A 317 1.48 7.46 8.76
C LEU A 317 1.43 8.58 9.82
N VAL A 318 1.36 8.21 11.10
CA VAL A 318 1.37 9.17 12.21
C VAL A 318 2.73 9.86 12.30
N ARG A 319 3.82 9.09 12.31
CA ARG A 319 5.18 9.65 12.34
C ARG A 319 5.41 10.61 11.17
N GLY A 320 4.96 10.22 9.97
CA GLY A 320 4.97 11.06 8.78
C GLY A 320 4.22 12.38 8.95
N ALA A 321 3.03 12.36 9.56
CA ALA A 321 2.27 13.58 9.82
C ALA A 321 3.03 14.57 10.73
N PHE A 322 3.70 14.08 11.78
CA PHE A 322 4.54 14.92 12.64
C PHE A 322 5.81 15.42 11.93
N ILE A 323 6.42 14.60 11.08
CA ILE A 323 7.55 15.01 10.24
C ILE A 323 7.13 16.13 9.29
N LEU A 324 5.99 15.99 8.59
CA LEU A 324 5.46 17.01 7.69
C LEU A 324 5.11 18.31 8.42
N LEU A 325 4.57 18.22 9.63
CA LEU A 325 4.30 19.39 10.47
C LEU A 325 5.59 20.14 10.83
N ALA A 326 6.60 19.43 11.35
CA ALA A 326 7.89 20.02 11.69
C ALA A 326 8.61 20.60 10.46
N TYR A 327 8.57 19.88 9.34
CA TYR A 327 9.07 20.34 8.05
C TYR A 327 8.38 21.64 7.60
N GLY A 328 7.05 21.72 7.70
CA GLY A 328 6.29 22.92 7.38
C GLY A 328 6.69 24.12 8.25
N VAL A 329 6.92 23.91 9.56
CA VAL A 329 7.42 24.96 10.45
C VAL A 329 8.79 25.47 9.98
N VAL A 330 9.72 24.58 9.64
CA VAL A 330 11.05 25.00 9.14
C VAL A 330 10.94 25.72 7.79
N ALA A 331 10.06 25.29 6.89
CA ALA A 331 9.82 25.97 5.62
C ALA A 331 9.25 27.39 5.82
N VAL A 332 8.32 27.56 6.78
CA VAL A 332 7.81 28.89 7.15
C VAL A 332 8.90 29.75 7.76
N LEU A 333 9.70 29.21 8.68
CA LEU A 333 10.82 29.95 9.28
C LEU A 333 11.87 30.35 8.23
N TRP A 334 12.14 29.49 7.24
CA TRP A 334 13.02 29.83 6.12
C TRP A 334 12.48 31.01 5.31
N LEU A 335 11.17 31.08 5.10
CA LEU A 335 10.55 32.19 4.37
C LEU A 335 10.51 33.50 5.17
N LEU A 336 10.34 33.42 6.49
CA LEU A 336 10.15 34.60 7.36
C LEU A 336 11.46 35.17 7.91
N LEU A 337 12.48 34.34 8.12
CA LEU A 337 13.75 34.81 8.65
C LEU A 337 14.59 35.47 7.55
N PRO A 338 15.40 36.50 7.88
CA PRO A 338 16.36 37.03 6.93
C PRO A 338 17.41 35.99 6.53
N ALA A 339 17.88 36.05 5.28
CA ALA A 339 18.91 35.19 4.70
C ALA A 339 20.14 34.95 5.62
N ALA A 340 20.54 35.95 6.41
CA ALA A 340 21.62 35.86 7.39
C ALA A 340 21.44 34.73 8.42
N HIS A 341 20.20 34.40 8.77
CA HIS A 341 19.85 33.40 9.78
C HIS A 341 19.61 32.00 9.19
N HIS A 342 19.59 31.85 7.86
CA HIS A 342 19.32 30.56 7.21
C HIS A 342 20.35 29.49 7.59
N ARG A 343 21.57 29.90 7.96
CA ARG A 343 22.62 29.00 8.47
C ARG A 343 22.14 28.14 9.66
N LEU A 344 21.27 28.67 10.51
CA LEU A 344 20.69 27.94 11.65
C LEU A 344 19.66 26.89 11.21
N LEU A 345 19.02 27.10 10.06
CA LEU A 345 17.97 26.25 9.53
C LEU A 345 18.48 25.18 8.56
N VAL A 346 19.72 25.26 8.06
CA VAL A 346 20.26 24.32 7.07
C VAL A 346 20.13 22.86 7.53
N VAL A 347 20.62 22.53 8.73
CA VAL A 347 20.58 21.15 9.24
C VAL A 347 19.14 20.69 9.48
N PRO A 348 18.28 21.45 10.22
CA PRO A 348 16.86 21.11 10.33
C PRO A 348 16.15 20.93 8.99
N ALA A 349 16.41 21.80 8.02
CA ALA A 349 15.80 21.76 6.69
C ALA A 349 16.21 20.50 5.93
N LEU A 350 17.50 20.15 5.89
CA LEU A 350 17.98 18.93 5.23
C LEU A 350 17.39 17.67 5.85
N VAL A 351 17.43 17.56 7.19
CA VAL A 351 16.93 16.38 7.91
C VAL A 351 15.42 16.22 7.74
N LEU A 352 14.65 17.31 7.92
CA LEU A 352 13.19 17.25 7.82
C LEU A 352 12.72 17.15 6.37
N ALA A 353 13.42 17.72 5.39
CA ALA A 353 13.12 17.52 3.98
C ALA A 353 13.39 16.07 3.55
N ALA A 354 14.53 15.50 3.95
CA ALA A 354 14.82 14.08 3.72
C ALA A 354 13.79 13.18 4.43
N GLY A 355 13.40 13.54 5.66
CA GLY A 355 12.32 12.87 6.38
C GLY A 355 10.97 12.96 5.65
N ALA A 356 10.59 14.15 5.19
CA ALA A 356 9.35 14.40 4.45
C ALA A 356 9.31 13.58 3.15
N ALA A 357 10.41 13.57 2.39
CA ALA A 357 10.56 12.74 1.19
C ALA A 357 10.50 11.25 1.52
N GLY A 358 11.29 10.80 2.51
CA GLY A 358 11.59 9.39 2.75
C GLY A 358 10.61 8.63 3.64
N TYR A 359 9.82 9.27 4.53
CA TYR A 359 9.00 8.54 5.51
C TYR A 359 8.01 7.56 4.85
N SER A 360 7.56 7.87 3.63
CA SER A 360 6.65 7.02 2.88
C SER A 360 7.25 5.65 2.57
N ALA A 361 8.57 5.51 2.44
CA ALA A 361 9.21 4.21 2.26
C ALA A 361 8.91 3.27 3.43
N PHE A 362 8.91 3.79 4.66
CA PHE A 362 8.59 3.02 5.85
C PHE A 362 7.09 2.76 6.01
N LEU A 363 6.23 3.70 5.56
CA LEU A 363 4.77 3.46 5.49
C LEU A 363 4.45 2.33 4.52
N PHE A 364 5.07 2.34 3.34
CA PHE A 364 5.01 1.28 2.35
C PHE A 364 5.59 -0.03 2.88
N GLY A 365 6.68 0.03 3.65
CA GLY A 365 7.24 -1.12 4.36
C GLY A 365 6.29 -1.75 5.40
N GLN A 366 5.36 -0.98 5.98
CA GLN A 366 4.32 -1.52 6.88
C GLN A 366 3.15 -2.20 6.16
N ALA A 367 3.07 -2.06 4.83
CA ALA A 367 2.07 -2.75 4.04
C ALA A 367 2.50 -4.21 3.81
N GLU A 368 2.51 -5.01 4.87
CA GLU A 368 2.87 -6.43 4.85
C GLU A 368 1.99 -7.27 3.91
N GLY A 369 0.82 -6.77 3.51
CA GLY A 369 0.03 -7.42 2.47
C GLY A 369 0.55 -7.18 1.05
N ARG A 370 1.48 -6.25 0.84
CA ARG A 370 1.95 -5.78 -0.47
C ARG A 370 3.48 -5.78 -0.51
N ASP A 371 4.07 -6.97 -0.50
CA ASP A 371 5.52 -7.18 -0.39
C ASP A 371 6.36 -6.40 -1.41
N PHE A 372 5.81 -6.10 -2.59
CA PHE A 372 6.47 -5.31 -3.62
C PHE A 372 7.00 -3.96 -3.10
N TRP A 373 6.29 -3.37 -2.14
CA TRP A 373 6.63 -2.09 -1.55
C TRP A 373 7.70 -2.15 -0.44
N GLN A 374 8.14 -3.35 -0.05
CA GLN A 374 9.16 -3.55 0.97
C GLN A 374 10.60 -3.55 0.40
N SER A 375 10.79 -3.09 -0.84
CA SER A 375 12.13 -2.97 -1.43
C SER A 375 13.03 -2.08 -0.58
N PRO A 376 14.26 -2.52 -0.25
CA PRO A 376 15.23 -1.70 0.49
C PRO A 376 15.66 -0.45 -0.29
N LEU A 377 15.49 -0.44 -1.62
CA LEU A 377 15.83 0.71 -2.46
C LEU A 377 14.73 1.78 -2.50
N LEU A 378 13.55 1.53 -1.90
CA LEU A 378 12.44 2.48 -1.93
C LEU A 378 12.79 3.82 -1.24
N LEU A 379 13.51 3.79 -0.12
CA LEU A 379 13.96 5.01 0.54
C LEU A 379 14.92 5.83 -0.37
N PRO A 380 16.01 5.25 -0.92
CA PRO A 380 16.82 5.92 -1.93
C PRO A 380 16.01 6.49 -3.11
N HIS A 381 15.05 5.72 -3.65
CA HIS A 381 14.19 6.19 -4.74
C HIS A 381 13.41 7.45 -4.37
N LEU A 382 12.81 7.51 -3.18
CA LEU A 382 12.03 8.68 -2.74
C LEU A 382 12.91 9.90 -2.46
N ILE A 383 14.13 9.71 -1.96
CA ILE A 383 15.07 10.83 -1.78
C ILE A 383 15.51 11.37 -3.14
N VAL A 384 15.85 10.51 -4.10
CA VAL A 384 16.22 10.94 -5.46
C VAL A 384 15.03 11.57 -6.19
N ALA A 385 13.81 11.05 -5.99
CA ALA A 385 12.59 11.68 -6.50
C ALA A 385 12.42 13.11 -5.98
N ALA A 386 12.71 13.35 -4.70
CA ALA A 386 12.70 14.70 -4.14
C ALA A 386 13.79 15.59 -4.76
N LEU A 387 15.01 15.08 -5.00
CA LEU A 387 16.06 15.82 -5.70
C LEU A 387 15.60 16.22 -7.11
N ILE A 388 15.03 15.30 -7.89
CA ILE A 388 14.47 15.57 -9.22
C ILE A 388 13.35 16.61 -9.15
N GLY A 389 12.35 16.39 -8.30
CA GLY A 389 11.17 17.24 -8.15
C GLY A 389 11.54 18.68 -7.75
N GLY A 390 12.45 18.81 -6.79
CA GLY A 390 12.99 20.08 -6.32
C GLY A 390 13.80 20.82 -7.38
N ALA A 391 14.83 20.18 -7.92
CA ALA A 391 15.71 20.80 -8.91
C ALA A 391 14.95 21.20 -10.19
N ALA A 392 14.08 20.32 -10.70
CA ALA A 392 13.27 20.62 -11.88
C ALA A 392 12.31 21.79 -11.63
N SER A 393 11.64 21.84 -10.48
CA SER A 393 10.74 22.94 -10.15
C SER A 393 11.47 24.27 -9.99
N LEU A 394 12.69 24.26 -9.42
CA LEU A 394 13.52 25.47 -9.28
C LEU A 394 14.14 25.94 -10.59
N VAL A 395 14.43 25.06 -11.55
CA VAL A 395 14.76 25.47 -12.93
C VAL A 395 13.59 26.24 -13.54
N LEU A 396 12.37 25.71 -13.43
CA LEU A 396 11.17 26.37 -13.97
C LEU A 396 10.90 27.70 -13.29
N VAL A 397 10.90 27.75 -11.96
CA VAL A 397 10.67 28.99 -11.22
C VAL A 397 11.78 30.00 -11.48
N GLY A 398 13.04 29.59 -11.42
CA GLY A 398 14.18 30.47 -11.64
C GLY A 398 14.17 31.12 -13.03
N THR A 399 13.81 30.37 -14.08
CA THR A 399 13.65 30.94 -15.43
C THR A 399 12.49 31.93 -15.54
N LEU A 400 11.39 31.69 -14.81
CA LEU A 400 10.22 32.58 -14.83
C LEU A 400 10.41 33.85 -13.98
N THR A 401 11.19 33.77 -12.89
CA THR A 401 11.41 34.90 -11.98
C THR A 401 12.65 35.72 -12.34
N GLY A 402 13.39 35.35 -13.39
CA GLY A 402 14.64 36.01 -13.77
C GLY A 402 15.76 35.83 -12.74
N ALA A 403 15.85 34.63 -12.13
CA ALA A 403 16.97 34.26 -11.28
C ALA A 403 18.29 34.27 -12.07
N SER A 404 19.43 34.33 -11.37
CA SER A 404 20.73 34.36 -12.04
C SER A 404 20.97 33.10 -12.88
N ASP A 405 21.67 33.26 -14.01
CA ASP A 405 22.04 32.12 -14.88
C ASP A 405 22.84 31.06 -14.10
N THR A 406 23.67 31.49 -13.14
CA THR A 406 24.43 30.58 -12.27
C THR A 406 23.50 29.74 -11.39
N ALA A 407 22.45 30.35 -10.82
CA ALA A 407 21.47 29.63 -10.03
C ALA A 407 20.70 28.60 -10.87
N VAL A 408 20.20 29.00 -12.04
CA VAL A 408 19.42 28.10 -12.92
C VAL A 408 20.31 26.97 -13.46
N LEU A 409 21.53 27.27 -13.90
CA LEU A 409 22.47 26.28 -14.42
C LEU A 409 22.90 25.29 -13.33
N SER A 410 23.08 25.76 -12.09
CA SER A 410 23.38 24.88 -10.96
C SER A 410 22.26 23.88 -10.69
N MET A 411 21.00 24.32 -10.74
CA MET A 411 19.83 23.45 -10.56
C MET A 411 19.68 22.46 -11.73
N ALA A 412 19.96 22.89 -12.96
CA ALA A 412 20.01 22.00 -14.12
C ALA A 412 21.10 20.92 -13.96
N GLY A 413 22.27 21.28 -13.42
CA GLY A 413 23.34 20.34 -13.09
C GLY A 413 22.93 19.32 -12.03
N PHE A 414 22.31 19.76 -10.93
CA PHE A 414 21.76 18.84 -9.91
C PHE A 414 20.69 17.92 -10.48
N LEU A 415 19.80 18.45 -11.32
CA LEU A 415 18.77 17.66 -11.98
C LEU A 415 19.39 16.57 -12.86
N ALA A 416 20.42 16.90 -13.65
CA ALA A 416 21.14 15.92 -14.47
C ALA A 416 21.76 14.80 -13.63
N VAL A 417 22.41 15.13 -12.51
CA VAL A 417 22.96 14.13 -11.57
C VAL A 417 21.86 13.28 -10.95
N ALA A 418 20.76 13.90 -10.51
CA ALA A 418 19.64 13.19 -9.92
C ALA A 418 18.96 12.23 -10.91
N LEU A 419 18.88 12.59 -12.19
CA LEU A 419 18.39 11.71 -13.26
C LEU A 419 19.31 10.50 -13.50
N ILE A 420 20.64 10.70 -13.47
CA ILE A 420 21.61 9.59 -13.54
C ILE A 420 21.42 8.64 -12.35
N LEU A 421 21.34 9.18 -11.13
CA LEU A 421 21.10 8.39 -9.92
C LEU A 421 19.78 7.64 -9.98
N HIS A 422 18.72 8.28 -10.47
CA HIS A 422 17.41 7.65 -10.64
C HIS A 422 17.47 6.50 -11.64
N GLY A 423 18.08 6.72 -12.81
CA GLY A 423 18.28 5.67 -13.81
C GLY A 423 19.10 4.49 -13.27
N GLY A 424 20.16 4.77 -12.50
CA GLY A 424 20.96 3.74 -11.83
C GLY A 424 20.16 2.94 -10.79
N LEU A 425 19.35 3.61 -9.97
CA LEU A 425 18.46 2.95 -9.01
C LEU A 425 17.40 2.09 -9.71
N LEU A 426 16.80 2.58 -10.80
CA LEU A 426 15.84 1.82 -11.59
C LEU A 426 16.49 0.54 -12.15
N PHE A 427 17.71 0.64 -12.66
CA PHE A 427 18.44 -0.53 -13.15
C PHE A 427 18.81 -1.50 -12.02
N ALA A 428 19.23 -0.98 -10.87
CA ALA A 428 19.53 -1.80 -9.70
C ALA A 428 18.29 -2.58 -9.22
N GLU A 429 17.12 -1.93 -9.12
CA GLU A 429 15.86 -2.55 -8.73
C GLU A 429 15.45 -3.69 -9.70
N LEU A 430 15.71 -3.53 -11.00
CA LEU A 430 15.48 -4.59 -12.00
C LEU A 430 16.42 -5.79 -11.85
N GLY A 431 17.58 -5.59 -11.22
CA GLY A 431 18.58 -6.63 -10.95
C GLY A 431 18.42 -7.33 -9.59
N VAL A 432 17.59 -6.81 -8.69
CA VAL A 432 17.37 -7.41 -7.37
C VAL A 432 16.62 -8.74 -7.51
N THR A 433 17.11 -9.77 -6.83
CA THR A 433 16.39 -11.05 -6.71
C THR A 433 15.12 -10.86 -5.90
N HIS A 434 13.98 -11.21 -6.49
CA HIS A 434 12.69 -11.05 -5.82
C HIS A 434 12.52 -12.11 -4.72
N ALA A 435 12.27 -11.65 -3.48
CA ALA A 435 12.17 -12.49 -2.30
C ALA A 435 10.99 -13.49 -2.35
N ASN A 436 9.92 -13.17 -3.07
CA ASN A 436 8.78 -14.06 -3.26
C ASN A 436 8.12 -13.90 -4.64
N THR A 437 7.20 -14.81 -4.95
CA THR A 437 6.50 -14.89 -6.24
C THR A 437 5.57 -13.70 -6.50
N ASP A 438 4.95 -13.14 -5.46
CA ASP A 438 4.06 -11.98 -5.55
C ASP A 438 4.84 -10.72 -5.96
N VAL A 439 6.02 -10.48 -5.37
CA VAL A 439 6.96 -9.40 -5.75
C VAL A 439 7.42 -9.57 -7.19
N ALA A 440 7.81 -10.78 -7.58
CA ALA A 440 8.26 -11.07 -8.94
C ALA A 440 7.16 -10.81 -9.98
N ARG A 441 5.90 -11.11 -9.65
CA ARG A 441 4.75 -10.80 -10.50
C ARG A 441 4.49 -9.30 -10.61
N ALA A 442 4.53 -8.57 -9.51
CA ALA A 442 4.41 -7.11 -9.52
C ALA A 442 5.49 -6.45 -10.39
N ALA A 443 6.75 -6.90 -10.26
CA ALA A 443 7.85 -6.43 -11.10
C ALA A 443 7.66 -6.77 -12.59
N ARG A 444 7.14 -7.97 -12.91
CA ARG A 444 6.78 -8.36 -14.29
C ARG A 444 5.64 -7.51 -14.85
N LEU A 445 4.65 -7.12 -14.05
CA LEU A 445 3.58 -6.21 -14.48
C LEU A 445 4.13 -4.86 -14.95
N ILE A 446 5.18 -4.36 -14.28
CA ILE A 446 5.88 -3.12 -14.62
C ILE A 446 6.74 -3.28 -15.88
N THR A 447 7.54 -4.34 -15.95
CA THR A 447 8.58 -4.48 -16.98
C THR A 447 8.10 -5.08 -18.29
N ARG A 448 7.15 -6.02 -18.25
CA ARG A 448 6.68 -6.80 -19.40
C ARG A 448 5.16 -6.83 -19.56
N GLY A 449 4.42 -6.55 -18.50
CA GLY A 449 2.96 -6.62 -18.45
C GLY A 449 2.27 -5.30 -18.79
N ALA A 450 1.11 -5.07 -18.16
CA ALA A 450 0.20 -3.98 -18.49
C ALA A 450 0.78 -2.57 -18.27
N TYR A 451 1.80 -2.41 -17.42
CA TYR A 451 2.42 -1.11 -17.15
C TYR A 451 3.68 -0.83 -17.99
N ARG A 452 4.09 -1.77 -18.87
CA ARG A 452 5.36 -1.68 -19.61
C ARG A 452 5.54 -0.42 -20.43
N THR A 453 4.48 0.05 -21.10
CA THR A 453 4.56 1.22 -21.98
C THR A 453 4.71 2.51 -21.20
N ARG A 454 4.05 2.61 -20.05
CA ARG A 454 4.16 3.75 -19.13
C ARG A 454 5.53 3.77 -18.44
N PHE A 455 6.01 2.62 -18.00
CA PHE A 455 7.30 2.49 -17.36
C PHE A 455 8.46 2.77 -18.34
N TRP A 456 8.62 1.96 -19.38
CA TRP A 456 9.73 2.12 -20.32
C TRP A 456 9.61 3.38 -21.18
N GLY A 457 8.42 3.65 -21.72
CA GLY A 457 8.21 4.78 -22.63
C GLY A 457 8.26 6.12 -21.90
N VAL A 458 7.45 6.28 -20.86
CA VAL A 458 7.31 7.60 -20.21
C VAL A 458 8.28 7.79 -19.06
N SER A 459 8.42 6.81 -18.16
CA SER A 459 9.29 7.00 -16.99
C SER A 459 10.78 6.95 -17.37
N VAL A 460 11.20 5.92 -18.12
CA VAL A 460 12.61 5.73 -18.48
C VAL A 460 13.02 6.57 -19.68
N VAL A 461 12.39 6.38 -20.85
CA VAL A 461 12.83 7.06 -22.08
C VAL A 461 12.55 8.55 -22.00
N VAL A 462 11.31 8.97 -21.75
CA VAL A 462 10.97 10.41 -21.70
C VAL A 462 11.52 11.06 -20.43
N GLY A 463 11.24 10.47 -19.26
CA GLY A 463 11.53 11.04 -17.95
C GLY A 463 12.99 11.07 -17.54
N VAL A 464 13.79 10.10 -18.00
CA VAL A 464 15.21 10.02 -17.66
C VAL A 464 16.08 10.36 -18.86
N LEU A 465 15.99 9.60 -19.95
CA LEU A 465 16.94 9.73 -21.06
C LEU A 465 16.75 11.03 -21.85
N LEU A 466 15.53 11.31 -22.32
CA LEU A 466 15.24 12.52 -23.09
C LEU A 466 15.34 13.78 -22.22
N ALA A 467 14.90 13.71 -20.96
CA ALA A 467 15.10 14.79 -20.00
C ALA A 467 16.59 15.11 -19.82
N PHE A 468 17.44 14.11 -19.61
CA PHE A 468 18.89 14.27 -19.47
C PHE A 468 19.52 14.87 -20.73
N VAL A 469 19.19 14.33 -21.91
CA VAL A 469 19.67 14.84 -23.20
C VAL A 469 19.26 16.30 -23.40
N ALA A 470 18.01 16.67 -23.09
CA ALA A 470 17.53 18.04 -23.21
C ALA A 470 18.28 19.00 -22.28
N ILE A 471 18.65 18.56 -21.07
CA ILE A 471 19.38 19.40 -20.10
C ILE A 471 20.85 19.59 -20.52
N VAL A 472 21.52 18.51 -20.95
CA VAL A 472 22.97 18.48 -21.11
C VAL A 472 23.42 18.84 -22.53
N LEU A 473 22.66 18.41 -23.55
CA LEU A 473 23.10 18.47 -24.94
C LEU A 473 22.38 19.54 -25.77
N VAL A 474 21.23 20.04 -25.31
CA VAL A 474 20.42 21.03 -26.04
C VAL A 474 20.60 22.41 -25.41
N PRO A 475 21.19 23.40 -26.12
CA PRO A 475 21.28 24.77 -25.62
C PRO A 475 19.90 25.34 -25.28
N GLY A 476 19.72 25.82 -24.05
CA GLY A 476 18.41 26.31 -23.56
C GLY A 476 17.37 25.20 -23.31
N GLY A 477 17.72 23.92 -23.45
CA GLY A 477 16.80 22.79 -23.26
C GLY A 477 16.44 22.47 -21.80
N MET A 478 17.01 23.18 -20.83
CA MET A 478 16.80 22.96 -19.38
C MET A 478 15.33 23.04 -18.94
N VAL A 479 14.53 23.94 -19.52
CA VAL A 479 13.09 24.07 -19.20
C VAL A 479 12.32 22.83 -19.69
N ILE A 480 12.58 22.41 -20.93
CA ILE A 480 11.95 21.21 -21.51
C ILE A 480 12.38 19.99 -20.70
N GLY A 481 13.67 19.85 -20.41
CA GLY A 481 14.18 18.74 -19.61
C GLY A 481 13.58 18.67 -18.21
N ALA A 482 13.38 19.81 -17.54
CA ALA A 482 12.70 19.88 -16.26
C ALA A 482 11.23 19.41 -16.34
N LEU A 483 10.49 19.82 -17.37
CA LEU A 483 9.11 19.37 -17.60
C LEU A 483 9.04 17.85 -17.88
N LEU A 484 9.94 17.33 -18.70
CA LEU A 484 10.02 15.90 -19.01
C LEU A 484 10.36 15.08 -17.76
N ALA A 485 11.31 15.54 -16.94
CA ALA A 485 11.69 14.89 -15.69
C ALA A 485 10.51 14.82 -14.70
N LEU A 486 9.77 15.93 -14.53
CA LEU A 486 8.59 15.97 -13.66
C LEU A 486 7.46 15.05 -14.15
N ALA A 487 7.21 15.02 -15.46
CA ALA A 487 6.21 14.13 -16.06
C ALA A 487 6.60 12.64 -15.93
N GLY A 488 7.88 12.32 -16.15
CA GLY A 488 8.43 10.99 -15.96
C GLY A 488 8.32 10.51 -14.52
N LEU A 489 8.66 11.38 -13.55
CA LEU A 489 8.58 11.08 -12.13
C LEU A 489 7.14 10.79 -11.69
N TRP A 490 6.17 11.58 -12.16
CA TRP A 490 4.75 11.33 -11.91
C TRP A 490 4.32 9.94 -12.37
N VAL A 491 4.67 9.56 -13.61
CA VAL A 491 4.29 8.25 -14.15
C VAL A 491 4.98 7.11 -13.41
N TYR A 492 6.24 7.29 -13.03
CA TYR A 492 6.96 6.30 -12.22
C TYR A 492 6.25 6.04 -10.89
N GLU A 493 5.92 7.09 -10.14
CA GLU A 493 5.22 6.95 -8.85
C GLU A 493 3.82 6.34 -9.01
N ASP A 494 3.07 6.70 -10.05
CA ASP A 494 1.75 6.11 -10.33
C ASP A 494 1.84 4.62 -10.68
N VAL A 495 2.81 4.23 -11.51
CA VAL A 495 3.05 2.83 -11.85
C VAL A 495 3.47 2.04 -10.61
N TRP A 496 4.37 2.58 -9.79
CA TRP A 496 4.86 1.92 -8.57
C TRP A 496 3.75 1.66 -7.55
N VAL A 497 2.92 2.66 -7.28
CA VAL A 497 1.77 2.53 -6.36
C VAL A 497 0.74 1.55 -6.90
N ARG A 498 0.42 1.59 -8.19
CA ARG A 498 -0.61 0.69 -8.74
C ARG A 498 -0.14 -0.74 -8.83
N ALA A 499 1.08 -0.97 -9.32
CA ALA A 499 1.64 -2.31 -9.48
C ALA A 499 1.72 -3.09 -8.16
N GLY A 500 2.11 -2.42 -7.06
CA GLY A 500 2.17 -3.05 -5.74
C GLY A 500 0.84 -3.61 -5.24
N GLN A 501 -0.29 -3.09 -5.73
CA GLN A 501 -1.64 -3.53 -5.36
C GLN A 501 -2.33 -4.39 -6.43
N SER A 502 -1.66 -4.64 -7.57
CA SER A 502 -2.24 -5.37 -8.70
C SER A 502 -2.15 -6.89 -8.56
N VAL A 503 -1.39 -7.39 -7.58
CA VAL A 503 -1.29 -8.83 -7.29
C VAL A 503 -2.39 -9.22 -6.29
N PRO A 504 -3.27 -10.19 -6.64
CA PRO A 504 -4.34 -10.65 -5.74
C PRO A 504 -3.79 -11.35 -4.49
N LEU A 505 -4.39 -11.10 -3.33
CA LEU A 505 -4.00 -11.73 -2.06
C LEU A 505 -4.96 -12.83 -1.60
N SER A 506 -6.20 -12.84 -2.12
CA SER A 506 -7.22 -13.83 -1.78
C SER A 506 -7.99 -14.35 -2.97
#